data_AF-A0A6L9XTJ8-F1
#
_entry.id   AF-A0A6L9XTJ8-F1
#
_cell.length_a   1.000
_cell.length_b   1.000
_cell.length_c   1.000
_cell.angle_alpha   90.00
_cell.angle_beta   90.00
_cell.angle_gamma   90.00
#
_symmetry.space_group_name_H-M   'P 1'
#
loop_
_entity.id
_entity.type
_entity.pdbx_description
1 polymer ?
#
loop_
_entity_poly.entity_id
_entity_poly.type
_entity_poly.pdbx_seq_one_letter_code
_entity_poly.pdbx_strand_id
1 'polypeptide(L)'
;MHAEARRTGRSGAHTRTDTDELDDLVARYGTPLLVLDPNRARMRYRELQAAFPFVRFHYDASALAHPAVITAIAECGGFFEVSEEGALAAVLASRVDPVRVVHTHPVKHPQDLLSAYSVGVRFFVADSQTELEKFIGYPDDLELVLRLRFPDPRESRIPAIARGVAIDEAASAVRFAHSLGIRIAGFSLYLRGRGGAQPYAAAIARTLGLMVELENATGCRFDVLDLGTDFPAPEHGSAVELAEVARAVRTLLLPLKDRLTFLAEPGRLVASRCLTLVSDSSRTSVDSAEASESIDSGVSLVVVDSRPDEGGHFFRALADTRHRIFRSERRHLQTRAAAG
;
A
#
# COMPACT_ATOMS: atom_id res chain seq x y z
N MET A 1 -22.37 16.61 -43.87
CA MET A 1 -22.41 15.30 -43.18
C MET A 1 -21.04 14.65 -43.37
N HIS A 2 -19.98 15.10 -42.68
CA HIS A 2 -19.60 14.78 -41.29
C HIS A 2 -19.58 13.27 -40.97
N ALA A 3 -18.37 12.70 -40.94
CA ALA A 3 -17.89 11.84 -39.85
C ALA A 3 -16.40 11.49 -40.07
N GLU A 4 -15.50 12.39 -39.66
CA GLU A 4 -14.11 12.05 -39.35
C GLU A 4 -14.07 11.43 -37.95
N ALA A 5 -13.81 10.13 -37.88
CA ALA A 5 -13.63 9.42 -36.62
C ALA A 5 -12.24 9.70 -36.06
N ARG A 6 -12.21 10.43 -34.94
CA ARG A 6 -11.03 10.74 -34.13
C ARG A 6 -10.33 9.46 -33.68
N ARG A 7 -9.10 9.24 -34.18
CA ARG A 7 -8.10 8.40 -33.52
C ARG A 7 -7.55 9.17 -32.31
N THR A 8 -7.94 8.78 -31.11
CA THR A 8 -7.28 9.20 -29.87
C THR A 8 -6.86 7.96 -29.08
N GLY A 9 -5.81 7.30 -29.55
CA GLY A 9 -5.02 6.38 -28.74
C GLY A 9 -3.92 7.17 -28.05
N ARG A 10 -4.15 7.57 -26.80
CA ARG A 10 -3.12 8.21 -25.97
C ARG A 10 -2.20 7.11 -25.46
N SER A 11 -1.17 6.82 -26.25
CA SER A 11 -0.05 5.95 -25.89
C SER A 11 0.61 6.49 -24.62
N GLY A 12 0.39 5.81 -23.50
CA GLY A 12 1.23 5.97 -22.31
C GLY A 12 2.62 5.45 -22.66
N ALA A 13 3.65 6.24 -22.37
CA ALA A 13 5.03 5.92 -22.69
C ALA A 13 5.43 4.54 -22.12
N HIS A 14 5.35 3.51 -22.96
CA HIS A 14 6.03 2.24 -22.74
C HIS A 14 7.45 2.46 -23.24
N THR A 15 8.42 2.37 -22.34
CA THR A 15 9.84 2.32 -22.71
C THR A 15 10.01 1.17 -23.71
N ARG A 16 10.68 1.40 -24.85
CA ARG A 16 10.82 0.44 -25.95
C ARG A 16 11.34 -0.94 -25.51
N THR A 17 12.04 -0.99 -24.37
CA THR A 17 12.54 -2.20 -23.69
C THR A 17 11.44 -3.09 -23.10
N ASP A 18 10.31 -2.53 -22.66
CA ASP A 18 9.18 -3.31 -22.09
C ASP A 18 8.46 -4.15 -23.17
N THR A 19 8.47 -3.69 -24.42
CA THR A 19 7.72 -4.33 -25.51
C THR A 19 8.43 -5.58 -26.02
N ASP A 20 9.75 -5.50 -26.22
CA ASP A 20 10.57 -6.58 -26.79
C ASP A 20 10.68 -7.76 -25.80
N GLU A 21 10.88 -7.49 -24.50
CA GLU A 21 10.89 -8.55 -23.47
C GLU A 21 9.53 -9.26 -23.35
N LEU A 22 8.43 -8.52 -23.53
CA LEU A 22 7.09 -9.09 -23.46
C LEU A 22 6.74 -9.94 -24.70
N ASP A 23 7.23 -9.57 -25.88
CA ASP A 23 7.11 -10.39 -27.09
C ASP A 23 7.84 -11.72 -26.94
N ASP A 24 9.04 -11.72 -26.35
CA ASP A 24 9.79 -12.94 -26.05
C ASP A 24 9.04 -13.84 -25.05
N LEU A 25 8.40 -13.24 -24.03
CA LEU A 25 7.57 -13.98 -23.07
C LEU A 25 6.36 -14.64 -23.74
N VAL A 26 5.66 -13.91 -24.62
CA VAL A 26 4.53 -14.44 -25.39
C VAL A 26 4.99 -15.56 -26.32
N ALA A 27 6.11 -15.38 -27.02
CA ALA A 27 6.66 -16.41 -27.90
C ALA A 27 7.03 -17.69 -27.13
N ARG A 28 7.52 -17.56 -25.89
CA ARG A 28 7.96 -18.69 -25.06
C ARG A 28 6.82 -19.39 -24.32
N TYR A 29 5.82 -18.65 -23.88
CA TYR A 29 4.79 -19.15 -22.95
C TYR A 29 3.38 -19.16 -23.51
N GLY A 30 3.17 -18.55 -24.68
CA GLY A 30 1.85 -18.42 -25.29
C GLY A 30 0.96 -17.41 -24.56
N THR A 31 -0.28 -17.31 -25.02
CA THR A 31 -1.35 -16.46 -24.50
C THR A 31 -2.60 -17.31 -24.21
N PRO A 32 -3.49 -16.88 -23.29
CA PRO A 32 -3.37 -15.72 -22.41
C PRO A 32 -2.24 -15.88 -21.38
N LEU A 33 -1.54 -14.78 -21.08
CA LEU A 33 -0.39 -14.75 -20.18
C LEU A 33 -0.54 -13.61 -19.18
N LEU A 34 -0.40 -13.92 -17.89
CA LEU A 34 -0.32 -12.91 -16.85
C LEU A 34 1.16 -12.67 -16.53
N VAL A 35 1.59 -11.42 -16.58
CA VAL A 35 2.97 -11.01 -16.30
C VAL A 35 3.00 -10.12 -15.07
N LEU A 36 3.75 -10.56 -14.05
CA LEU A 36 4.04 -9.80 -12.84
C LEU A 36 5.44 -9.18 -12.90
N ASP A 37 5.51 -7.86 -12.77
CA ASP A 37 6.75 -7.09 -12.67
C ASP A 37 6.84 -6.39 -11.30
N PRO A 38 7.57 -6.99 -10.33
CA PRO A 38 7.78 -6.40 -9.00
C PRO A 38 8.63 -5.11 -9.02
N ASN A 39 9.37 -4.83 -10.09
CA ASN A 39 10.17 -3.61 -10.18
C ASN A 39 9.29 -2.36 -10.29
N ARG A 40 8.06 -2.48 -10.82
CA ARG A 40 7.09 -1.38 -10.83
C ARG A 40 6.68 -0.97 -9.42
N ALA A 41 6.37 -1.94 -8.55
CA ALA A 41 6.11 -1.67 -7.13
C ALA A 41 7.32 -1.02 -6.45
N ARG A 42 8.53 -1.55 -6.70
CA ARG A 42 9.79 -1.00 -6.18
C ARG A 42 10.00 0.46 -6.56
N MET A 43 9.88 0.77 -7.86
CA MET A 43 10.03 2.13 -8.38
C MET A 43 9.01 3.07 -7.76
N ARG A 44 7.73 2.66 -7.75
CA ARG A 44 6.66 3.48 -7.22
C ARG A 44 6.80 3.73 -5.73
N TYR A 45 7.20 2.73 -4.97
CA TYR A 45 7.48 2.87 -3.54
C TYR A 45 8.62 3.85 -3.27
N ARG A 46 9.71 3.79 -4.04
CA ARG A 46 10.84 4.73 -3.93
C ARG A 46 10.45 6.16 -4.32
N GLU A 47 9.61 6.33 -5.33
CA GLU A 47 9.06 7.65 -5.70
C GLU A 47 8.30 8.28 -4.53
N LEU A 48 7.48 7.50 -3.82
CA LEU A 48 6.77 7.96 -2.63
C LEU A 48 7.73 8.30 -1.49
N GLN A 49 8.72 7.44 -1.20
CA GLN A 49 9.75 7.74 -0.20
C GLN A 49 10.51 9.03 -0.51
N ALA A 50 10.86 9.26 -1.78
CA ALA A 50 11.54 10.48 -2.20
C ALA A 50 10.64 11.72 -2.07
N ALA A 51 9.36 11.58 -2.39
CA ALA A 51 8.38 12.66 -2.26
C ALA A 51 8.07 13.00 -0.79
N PHE A 52 8.16 12.02 0.12
CA PHE A 52 7.81 12.16 1.54
C PHE A 52 8.86 11.49 2.46
N PRO A 53 10.07 12.06 2.59
CA PRO A 53 11.21 11.39 3.22
C PRO A 53 11.08 11.11 4.72
N PHE A 54 10.08 11.70 5.38
CA PHE A 54 9.80 11.53 6.81
C PHE A 54 8.50 10.76 7.08
N VAL A 55 7.86 10.22 6.05
CA VAL A 55 6.66 9.37 6.17
C VAL A 55 7.06 7.91 6.02
N ARG A 56 6.66 7.06 6.97
CA ARG A 56 6.83 5.61 6.90
C ARG A 56 5.71 5.01 6.05
N PHE A 57 6.03 4.58 4.84
CA PHE A 57 5.04 3.93 3.99
C PHE A 57 4.86 2.45 4.37
N HIS A 58 3.63 2.10 4.72
CA HIS A 58 3.17 0.74 4.98
C HIS A 58 2.44 0.26 3.73
N TYR A 59 3.07 -0.58 2.91
CA TYR A 59 2.39 -1.13 1.74
C TYR A 59 1.22 -2.01 2.18
N ASP A 60 -0.01 -1.63 1.82
CA ASP A 60 -1.20 -2.45 2.02
C ASP A 60 -1.08 -3.72 1.17
N ALA A 61 -0.76 -4.82 1.86
CA ALA A 61 -0.46 -6.10 1.25
C ALA A 61 -1.72 -6.73 0.62
N SER A 62 -2.93 -6.32 1.01
CA SER A 62 -4.16 -6.78 0.37
C SER A 62 -4.26 -6.33 -1.09
N ALA A 63 -3.56 -5.25 -1.46
CA ALA A 63 -3.54 -4.77 -2.84
C ALA A 63 -2.88 -5.76 -3.81
N LEU A 64 -1.78 -6.43 -3.41
CA LEU A 64 -1.12 -7.48 -4.18
C LEU A 64 -0.14 -8.28 -3.28
N ALA A 65 -0.66 -9.29 -2.58
CA ALA A 65 0.08 -10.10 -1.60
C ALA A 65 1.08 -11.11 -2.20
N HIS A 66 1.58 -10.87 -3.42
CA HIS A 66 2.51 -11.79 -4.07
C HIS A 66 3.91 -11.67 -3.42
N PRO A 67 4.58 -12.79 -3.04
CA PRO A 67 5.88 -12.75 -2.35
C PRO A 67 6.96 -11.93 -3.06
N ALA A 68 6.96 -11.93 -4.39
CA ALA A 68 7.87 -11.12 -5.20
C ALA A 68 7.70 -9.60 -4.97
N VAL A 69 6.45 -9.13 -4.82
CA VAL A 69 6.13 -7.72 -4.56
C VAL A 69 6.49 -7.37 -3.12
N ILE A 70 6.07 -8.21 -2.16
CA ILE A 70 6.40 -8.04 -0.74
C ILE A 70 7.92 -7.94 -0.56
N THR A 71 8.68 -8.84 -1.18
CA THR A 71 10.15 -8.83 -1.12
C THR A 71 10.73 -7.54 -1.74
N ALA A 72 10.22 -7.11 -2.90
CA ALA A 72 10.69 -5.88 -3.55
C ALA A 72 10.47 -4.63 -2.68
N ILE A 73 9.35 -4.55 -1.96
CA ILE A 73 9.08 -3.49 -0.97
C ILE A 73 9.96 -3.64 0.27
N ALA A 74 10.14 -4.87 0.77
CA ALA A 74 10.95 -5.15 1.94
C ALA A 74 12.42 -4.75 1.72
N GLU A 75 12.96 -5.02 0.54
CA GLU A 75 14.30 -4.60 0.08
C GLU A 75 14.46 -3.07 -0.01
N CYS A 76 13.36 -2.31 -0.16
CA CYS A 76 13.37 -0.85 -0.09
C CYS A 76 13.29 -0.31 1.35
N GLY A 77 13.39 -1.19 2.36
CA GLY A 77 13.20 -0.84 3.76
C GLY A 77 11.73 -0.51 4.10
N GLY A 78 10.77 -0.98 3.30
CA GLY A 78 9.36 -0.60 3.47
C GLY A 78 8.62 -1.29 4.61
N PHE A 79 7.52 -0.68 5.05
CA PHE A 79 6.65 -1.28 6.05
C PHE A 79 5.45 -1.93 5.37
N PHE A 80 4.60 -2.64 6.12
CA PHE A 80 3.46 -3.36 5.58
C PHE A 80 2.21 -3.08 6.40
N GLU A 81 1.11 -2.84 5.70
CA GLU A 81 -0.22 -2.82 6.29
C GLU A 81 -0.88 -4.17 5.97
N VAL A 82 -1.53 -4.75 6.98
CA VAL A 82 -2.32 -5.97 6.83
C VAL A 82 -3.71 -5.76 7.40
N SER A 83 -4.69 -5.98 6.54
CA SER A 83 -6.10 -5.92 6.91
C SER A 83 -6.74 -7.30 6.98
N GLU A 84 -6.03 -8.38 6.66
CA GLU A 84 -6.52 -9.76 6.65
C GLU A 84 -5.42 -10.76 7.06
N GLU A 85 -5.79 -11.91 7.64
CA GLU A 85 -4.83 -12.92 8.11
C GLU A 85 -3.96 -13.49 6.99
N GLY A 86 -4.55 -13.71 5.80
CA GLY A 86 -3.81 -14.21 4.63
C GLY A 86 -2.69 -13.26 4.21
N ALA A 87 -2.92 -11.96 4.29
CA ALA A 87 -1.93 -10.94 4.00
C ALA A 87 -0.78 -10.95 5.04
N LEU A 88 -1.12 -11.08 6.33
CA LEU A 88 -0.11 -11.24 7.39
C LEU A 88 0.75 -12.49 7.17
N ALA A 89 0.14 -13.62 6.86
CA ALA A 89 0.85 -14.87 6.57
C ALA A 89 1.84 -14.70 5.38
N ALA A 90 1.41 -14.03 4.30
CA ALA A 90 2.26 -13.78 3.13
C ALA A 90 3.45 -12.85 3.45
N VAL A 91 3.23 -11.82 4.28
CA VAL A 91 4.28 -10.89 4.73
C VAL A 91 5.31 -11.64 5.58
N LEU A 92 4.87 -12.44 6.55
CA LEU A 92 5.76 -13.22 7.41
C LEU A 92 6.52 -14.31 6.64
N ALA A 93 5.87 -14.99 5.70
CA ALA A 93 6.50 -15.98 4.83
C ALA A 93 7.62 -15.36 3.97
N SER A 94 7.54 -14.06 3.69
CA SER A 94 8.57 -13.28 2.99
C SER A 94 9.71 -12.80 3.90
N ARG A 95 9.79 -13.30 5.15
CA ARG A 95 10.81 -12.97 6.15
C ARG A 95 10.87 -11.49 6.53
N VAL A 96 9.75 -10.80 6.43
CA VAL A 96 9.61 -9.44 6.95
C VAL A 96 9.53 -9.49 8.46
N ASP A 97 10.26 -8.60 9.12
CA ASP A 97 10.18 -8.43 10.58
C ASP A 97 8.77 -7.93 10.97
N PRO A 98 8.05 -8.62 11.87
CA PRO A 98 6.73 -8.22 12.37
C PRO A 98 6.66 -6.78 12.91
N VAL A 99 7.77 -6.20 13.39
CA VAL A 99 7.79 -4.80 13.87
C VAL A 99 7.53 -3.79 12.74
N ARG A 100 7.64 -4.22 11.48
CA ARG A 100 7.35 -3.41 10.29
C ARG A 100 5.90 -3.52 9.84
N VAL A 101 5.04 -4.17 10.62
CA VAL A 101 3.64 -4.45 10.25
C VAL A 101 2.69 -3.61 11.11
N VAL A 102 1.70 -3.01 10.44
CA VAL A 102 0.51 -2.43 11.07
C VAL A 102 -0.73 -3.25 10.72
N HIS A 103 -1.54 -3.58 11.73
CA HIS A 103 -2.75 -4.38 11.54
C HIS A 103 -4.02 -3.51 11.61
N THR A 104 -4.79 -3.45 10.52
CA THR A 104 -5.86 -2.44 10.38
C THR A 104 -7.26 -2.98 10.10
N HIS A 105 -7.44 -4.31 10.17
CA HIS A 105 -8.75 -4.95 10.03
C HIS A 105 -9.79 -4.25 10.94
N PRO A 106 -10.95 -3.80 10.42
CA PRO A 106 -11.88 -2.96 11.17
C PRO A 106 -12.66 -3.70 12.27
N VAL A 107 -12.81 -5.01 12.15
CA VAL A 107 -13.51 -5.87 13.12
C VAL A 107 -12.61 -7.05 13.48
N LYS A 108 -11.61 -6.86 14.34
CA LYS A 108 -10.64 -7.94 14.64
C LYS A 108 -11.30 -9.03 15.46
N HIS A 109 -11.22 -10.28 15.02
CA HIS A 109 -11.56 -11.37 15.92
C HIS A 109 -10.48 -11.46 17.03
N PRO A 110 -10.85 -11.71 18.31
CA PRO A 110 -9.87 -11.70 19.40
C PRO A 110 -8.72 -12.69 19.22
N GLN A 111 -8.96 -13.82 18.55
CA GLN A 111 -7.92 -14.81 18.27
C GLN A 111 -6.90 -14.29 17.24
N ASP A 112 -7.37 -13.60 16.20
CA ASP A 112 -6.53 -13.04 15.15
C ASP A 112 -5.66 -11.91 15.72
N LEU A 113 -6.26 -11.06 16.58
CA LEU A 113 -5.54 -10.01 17.32
C LEU A 113 -4.43 -10.61 18.20
N LEU A 114 -4.75 -11.64 18.99
CA LEU A 114 -3.78 -12.31 19.85
C LEU A 114 -2.69 -13.00 19.02
N SER A 115 -3.05 -13.59 17.89
CA SER A 115 -2.11 -14.26 16.98
C SER A 115 -1.13 -13.27 16.36
N ALA A 116 -1.64 -12.15 15.83
CA ALA A 116 -0.82 -11.06 15.29
C ALA A 116 0.14 -10.49 16.35
N TYR A 117 -0.36 -10.25 17.57
CA TYR A 117 0.49 -9.80 18.67
C TYR A 117 1.56 -10.84 19.05
N SER A 118 1.19 -12.12 19.11
CA SER A 118 2.09 -13.22 19.48
C SER A 118 3.23 -13.43 18.50
N VAL A 119 3.01 -13.17 17.21
CA VAL A 119 4.06 -13.23 16.19
C VAL A 119 4.94 -11.98 16.15
N GLY A 120 4.64 -10.94 16.94
CA GLY A 120 5.50 -9.75 17.09
C GLY A 120 4.92 -8.45 16.53
N VAL A 121 3.70 -8.45 15.99
CA VAL A 121 3.05 -7.20 15.58
C VAL A 121 2.77 -6.34 16.83
N ARG A 122 3.10 -5.07 16.77
CA ARG A 122 2.89 -4.12 17.88
C ARG A 122 2.03 -2.92 17.52
N PHE A 123 1.86 -2.63 16.23
CA PHE A 123 1.06 -1.50 15.78
C PHE A 123 -0.33 -1.99 15.34
N PHE A 124 -1.37 -1.45 15.96
CA PHE A 124 -2.77 -1.74 15.62
C PHE A 124 -3.59 -0.47 15.40
N VAL A 125 -4.62 -0.59 14.56
CA VAL A 125 -5.62 0.47 14.34
C VAL A 125 -6.97 0.01 14.88
N ALA A 126 -7.62 0.81 15.74
CA ALA A 126 -8.98 0.55 16.19
C ALA A 126 -10.01 1.38 15.39
N ASP A 127 -11.10 0.74 14.97
CA ASP A 127 -12.15 1.38 14.14
C ASP A 127 -13.37 1.85 14.93
N SER A 128 -13.54 1.43 16.18
CA SER A 128 -14.71 1.74 17.00
C SER A 128 -14.42 1.65 18.50
N GLN A 129 -15.34 2.13 19.34
CA GLN A 129 -15.23 1.92 20.80
C GLN A 129 -15.26 0.44 21.17
N THR A 130 -16.08 -0.38 20.52
CA THR A 130 -16.12 -1.83 20.74
C THR A 130 -14.80 -2.51 20.35
N GLU A 131 -14.08 -2.00 19.35
CA GLU A 131 -12.72 -2.50 19.06
C GLU A 131 -11.74 -2.18 20.19
N LEU A 132 -11.88 -1.05 20.89
CA LEU A 132 -10.98 -0.68 22.00
C LEU A 132 -11.04 -1.70 23.14
N GLU A 133 -12.22 -2.23 23.45
CA GLU A 133 -12.40 -3.22 24.51
C GLU A 133 -11.53 -4.49 24.31
N LYS A 134 -11.18 -4.82 23.06
CA LYS A 134 -10.34 -5.98 22.73
C LYS A 134 -8.88 -5.80 23.12
N PHE A 135 -8.45 -4.57 23.39
CA PHE A 135 -7.08 -4.24 23.79
C PHE A 135 -6.91 -4.15 25.31
N ILE A 136 -7.96 -4.41 26.11
CA ILE A 136 -7.86 -4.45 27.57
C ILE A 136 -6.87 -5.54 27.99
N GLY A 137 -5.89 -5.17 28.82
CA GLY A 137 -4.89 -6.09 29.36
C GLY A 137 -3.72 -6.41 28.41
N TYR A 138 -3.66 -5.80 27.22
CA TYR A 138 -2.46 -5.86 26.39
C TYR A 138 -1.30 -5.08 27.03
N PRO A 139 -0.04 -5.50 26.81
CA PRO A 139 1.12 -4.80 27.37
C PRO A 139 1.34 -3.39 26.78
N ASP A 140 2.07 -2.56 27.53
CA ASP A 140 2.36 -1.16 27.16
C ASP A 140 3.27 -1.00 25.92
N ASP A 141 3.82 -2.09 25.39
CA ASP A 141 4.59 -2.10 24.14
C ASP A 141 3.70 -2.05 22.88
N LEU A 142 2.38 -2.13 23.05
CA LEU A 142 1.41 -1.99 21.97
C LEU A 142 1.19 -0.52 21.61
N GLU A 143 1.31 -0.22 20.32
CA GLU A 143 0.99 1.08 19.73
C GLU A 143 -0.39 1.02 19.08
N LEU A 144 -1.38 1.68 19.70
CA LEU A 144 -2.76 1.73 19.21
C LEU A 144 -3.11 3.12 18.69
N VAL A 145 -3.61 3.20 17.46
CA VAL A 145 -4.18 4.44 16.91
C VAL A 145 -5.68 4.28 16.64
N LEU A 146 -6.43 5.37 16.75
CA LEU A 146 -7.86 5.38 16.46
C LEU A 146 -8.11 5.87 15.03
N ARG A 147 -8.83 5.08 14.22
CA ARG A 147 -9.23 5.49 12.88
C ARG A 147 -10.35 6.53 12.94
N LEU A 148 -10.16 7.64 12.25
CA LEU A 148 -11.08 8.76 12.14
C LEU A 148 -11.76 8.76 10.78
N ARG A 149 -13.08 8.83 10.82
CA ARG A 149 -13.93 9.01 9.64
C ARG A 149 -14.39 10.45 9.53
N PHE A 150 -14.32 10.97 8.31
CA PHE A 150 -14.73 12.33 7.99
C PHE A 150 -16.09 12.31 7.30
N PRO A 151 -17.00 13.26 7.58
CA PRO A 151 -18.29 13.34 6.89
C PRO A 151 -18.06 13.45 5.38
N ASP A 152 -18.64 12.61 4.52
CA ASP A 152 -18.63 12.83 3.07
C ASP A 152 -20.04 13.24 2.59
N PRO A 153 -20.23 14.45 2.04
CA PRO A 153 -21.52 14.86 1.49
C PRO A 153 -22.02 13.98 0.32
N ARG A 154 -21.16 13.14 -0.28
CA ARG A 154 -21.51 12.17 -1.32
C ARG A 154 -21.95 10.83 -0.75
N GLU A 155 -21.64 10.52 0.51
CA GLU A 155 -22.10 9.32 1.21
C GLU A 155 -23.55 9.51 1.68
N SER A 156 -24.49 9.46 0.73
CA SER A 156 -25.94 9.47 1.01
C SER A 156 -26.44 8.19 1.73
N ARG A 157 -25.58 7.18 1.90
CA ARG A 157 -25.86 5.92 2.59
C ARG A 157 -24.62 5.45 3.34
N ILE A 158 -24.74 5.28 4.66
CA ILE A 158 -23.69 4.65 5.48
C ILE A 158 -23.53 3.21 4.96
N PRO A 159 -22.33 2.79 4.50
CA PRO A 159 -22.09 1.38 4.18
C PRO A 159 -22.40 0.51 5.41
N ALA A 160 -22.85 -0.73 5.21
CA ALA A 160 -23.28 -1.63 6.29
C ALA A 160 -22.28 -1.80 7.46
N ILE A 161 -21.00 -1.44 7.26
CA ILE A 161 -19.98 -1.30 8.30
C ILE A 161 -19.29 0.05 8.09
N ALA A 162 -19.59 1.03 8.95
CA ALA A 162 -18.84 2.29 8.99
C ALA A 162 -17.45 2.01 9.57
N ARG A 163 -16.39 2.27 8.79
CA ARG A 163 -14.99 2.21 9.27
C ARG A 163 -14.62 3.51 9.96
N GLY A 164 -13.96 3.42 11.11
CA GLY A 164 -13.54 4.54 11.91
C GLY A 164 -14.64 5.25 12.71
N VAL A 165 -14.20 5.87 13.81
CA VAL A 165 -15.01 6.75 14.66
C VAL A 165 -15.21 8.08 13.95
N ALA A 166 -16.43 8.64 14.00
CA ALA A 166 -16.63 9.99 13.47
C ALA A 166 -15.67 10.95 14.18
N ILE A 167 -14.98 11.80 13.44
CA ILE A 167 -14.00 12.71 14.05
C ILE A 167 -14.60 13.62 15.14
N ASP A 168 -15.89 13.96 15.07
CA ASP A 168 -16.61 14.71 16.12
C ASP A 168 -16.87 13.88 17.39
N GLU A 169 -16.82 12.55 17.30
CA GLU A 169 -16.95 11.61 18.42
C GLU A 169 -15.59 11.17 18.99
N ALA A 170 -14.48 11.56 18.35
CA ALA A 170 -13.13 11.13 18.72
C ALA A 170 -12.78 11.45 20.18
N ALA A 171 -13.21 12.62 20.68
CA ALA A 171 -13.01 13.00 22.08
C ALA A 171 -13.68 12.03 23.06
N SER A 172 -14.89 11.55 22.73
CA SER A 172 -15.61 10.56 23.52
C SER A 172 -14.89 9.21 23.50
N ALA A 173 -14.45 8.78 22.32
CA ALA A 173 -13.70 7.53 22.16
C ALA A 173 -12.35 7.53 22.90
N VAL A 174 -11.62 8.65 22.89
CA VAL A 174 -10.36 8.78 23.65
C VAL A 174 -10.60 8.72 25.16
N ARG A 175 -11.64 9.40 25.68
CA ARG A 175 -12.00 9.29 27.11
C ARG A 175 -12.41 7.87 27.49
N PHE A 176 -13.15 7.20 26.61
CA PHE A 176 -13.52 5.81 26.80
C PHE A 176 -12.28 4.90 26.85
N ALA A 177 -11.36 5.01 25.89
CA ALA A 177 -10.08 4.29 25.90
C ALA A 177 -9.31 4.51 27.22
N HIS A 178 -9.22 5.76 27.65
CA HIS A 178 -8.56 6.11 28.91
C HIS A 178 -9.22 5.46 30.13
N SER A 179 -10.57 5.39 30.17
CA SER A 179 -11.30 4.72 31.25
C SER A 179 -11.05 3.20 31.31
N LEU A 180 -10.62 2.62 30.19
CA LEU A 180 -10.21 1.21 30.09
C LEU A 180 -8.71 1.00 30.37
N GLY A 181 -7.96 2.06 30.69
CA GLY A 181 -6.50 2.00 30.86
C GLY A 181 -5.72 1.87 29.54
N ILE A 182 -6.36 2.16 28.40
CA ILE A 182 -5.75 2.01 27.07
C ILE A 182 -5.19 3.35 26.61
N ARG A 183 -3.92 3.38 26.22
CA ARG A 183 -3.28 4.55 25.60
C ARG A 183 -3.55 4.58 24.10
N ILE A 184 -4.15 5.66 23.61
CA ILE A 184 -4.21 5.96 22.17
C ILE A 184 -2.98 6.77 21.80
N ALA A 185 -2.11 6.19 20.97
CA ALA A 185 -0.88 6.82 20.49
C ALA A 185 -1.13 7.91 19.44
N GLY A 186 -2.29 7.89 18.78
CA GLY A 186 -2.57 8.80 17.68
C GLY A 186 -3.81 8.45 16.88
N PHE A 187 -3.85 8.94 15.65
CA PHE A 187 -5.02 8.81 14.79
C PHE A 187 -4.66 8.33 13.38
N SER A 188 -5.56 7.58 12.77
CA SER A 188 -5.49 7.11 11.37
C SER A 188 -6.59 7.77 10.55
N LEU A 189 -6.29 8.25 9.33
CA LEU A 189 -7.26 8.92 8.48
C LEU A 189 -8.01 7.92 7.59
N TYR A 190 -9.34 8.01 7.55
CA TYR A 190 -10.17 7.29 6.58
C TYR A 190 -10.99 8.28 5.76
N LEU A 191 -10.64 8.43 4.48
CA LEU A 191 -11.06 9.55 3.64
C LEU A 191 -11.81 9.15 2.38
N ARG A 192 -12.32 7.91 2.30
CA ARG A 192 -13.08 7.36 1.16
C ARG A 192 -13.75 8.41 0.29
N GLY A 193 -13.48 8.38 -1.01
CA GLY A 193 -14.19 9.21 -1.98
C GLY A 193 -13.78 10.69 -1.98
N ARG A 194 -12.96 11.16 -1.03
CA ARG A 194 -12.37 12.50 -1.00
C ARG A 194 -11.10 12.57 -1.85
N GLY A 195 -11.27 12.48 -3.17
CA GLY A 195 -10.15 12.60 -4.11
C GLY A 195 -9.52 14.01 -4.11
N GLY A 196 -8.19 14.05 -4.17
CA GLY A 196 -7.41 15.26 -4.42
C GLY A 196 -6.70 15.86 -3.21
N ALA A 197 -5.73 16.75 -3.47
CA ALA A 197 -4.83 17.29 -2.46
C ALA A 197 -5.55 18.14 -1.38
N GLN A 198 -6.56 18.93 -1.75
CA GLN A 198 -7.21 19.88 -0.85
C GLN A 198 -8.10 19.20 0.22
N PRO A 199 -9.02 18.28 -0.11
CA PRO A 199 -9.78 17.55 0.91
C PRO A 199 -8.89 16.77 1.88
N TYR A 200 -7.79 16.21 1.37
CA TYR A 200 -6.82 15.46 2.16
C TYR A 200 -6.04 16.37 3.12
N ALA A 201 -5.54 17.52 2.63
CA ALA A 201 -4.89 18.52 3.47
C ALA A 201 -5.83 19.07 4.56
N ALA A 202 -7.11 19.27 4.25
CA ALA A 202 -8.11 19.69 5.23
C ALA A 202 -8.33 18.64 6.32
N ALA A 203 -8.34 17.35 5.97
CA ALA A 203 -8.45 16.27 6.93
C ALA A 203 -7.23 16.20 7.87
N ILE A 204 -6.02 16.31 7.32
CA ILE A 204 -4.78 16.38 8.11
C ILE A 204 -4.85 17.56 9.09
N ALA A 205 -5.17 18.76 8.59
CA ALA A 205 -5.24 19.96 9.43
C ALA A 205 -6.28 19.81 10.55
N ARG A 206 -7.45 19.23 10.25
CA ARG A 206 -8.49 18.98 11.26
C ARG A 206 -8.04 17.98 12.31
N THR A 207 -7.36 16.90 11.93
CA THR A 207 -6.83 15.91 12.89
C THR A 207 -5.73 16.50 13.75
N LEU A 208 -4.82 17.30 13.18
CA LEU A 208 -3.78 17.98 13.95
C LEU A 208 -4.38 18.96 14.97
N GLY A 209 -5.43 19.70 14.59
CA GLY A 209 -6.19 20.55 15.51
C GLY A 209 -6.83 19.75 16.64
N LEU A 210 -7.53 18.65 16.30
CA LEU A 210 -8.13 17.73 17.26
C LEU A 210 -7.09 17.17 18.24
N MET A 211 -5.91 16.77 17.76
CA MET A 211 -4.82 16.28 18.62
C MET A 211 -4.48 17.34 19.67
N VAL A 212 -4.21 18.58 19.27
CA VAL A 212 -3.87 19.69 20.19
C VAL A 212 -5.00 19.95 21.19
N GLU A 213 -6.25 19.98 20.74
CA GLU A 213 -7.41 20.17 21.62
C GLU A 213 -7.52 19.07 22.68
N LEU A 214 -7.32 17.81 22.28
CA LEU A 214 -7.36 16.67 23.19
C LEU A 214 -6.14 16.62 24.13
N GLU A 215 -4.94 16.93 23.65
CA GLU A 215 -3.74 17.03 24.49
C GLU A 215 -3.98 18.06 25.61
N ASN A 216 -4.51 19.23 25.27
CA ASN A 216 -4.82 20.28 26.24
C ASN A 216 -5.95 19.90 27.22
N ALA A 217 -6.98 19.21 26.74
CA ALA A 217 -8.15 18.88 27.55
C ALA A 217 -7.95 17.66 28.48
N THR A 218 -7.06 16.74 28.11
CA THR A 218 -6.91 15.44 28.80
C THR A 218 -5.52 15.20 29.36
N GLY A 219 -4.50 15.93 28.89
CA GLY A 219 -3.10 15.64 29.20
C GLY A 219 -2.55 14.39 28.49
N CYS A 220 -3.37 13.67 27.73
CA CYS A 220 -2.89 12.60 26.85
C CYS A 220 -1.98 13.18 25.79
N ARG A 221 -0.93 12.44 25.43
CA ARG A 221 -0.01 12.82 24.36
C ARG A 221 -0.23 11.94 23.15
N PHE A 222 -0.31 12.56 21.97
CA PHE A 222 -0.39 11.84 20.70
C PHE A 222 0.91 12.03 19.93
N ASP A 223 1.48 10.91 19.48
CA ASP A 223 2.78 10.84 18.83
C ASP A 223 2.69 10.33 17.40
N VAL A 224 1.52 9.85 16.96
CA VAL A 224 1.34 9.21 15.65
C VAL A 224 0.22 9.86 14.85
N LEU A 225 0.49 10.11 13.58
CA LEU A 225 -0.53 10.42 12.59
C LEU A 225 -0.35 9.50 11.38
N ASP A 226 -1.28 8.56 11.25
CA ASP A 226 -1.41 7.73 10.07
C ASP A 226 -2.32 8.43 9.04
N LEU A 227 -1.76 8.65 7.87
CA LEU A 227 -2.38 9.32 6.74
C LEU A 227 -3.32 8.37 5.96
N GLY A 228 -3.36 7.09 6.31
CA GLY A 228 -4.32 6.09 5.88
C GLY A 228 -4.11 5.53 4.48
N THR A 229 -5.06 4.69 4.07
CA THR A 229 -5.03 3.95 2.78
C THR A 229 -5.36 4.80 1.57
N ASP A 230 -6.11 5.89 1.76
CA ASP A 230 -6.58 6.79 0.68
C ASP A 230 -5.53 7.85 0.30
N PHE A 231 -4.25 7.49 0.32
CA PHE A 231 -3.15 8.43 0.09
C PHE A 231 -3.32 9.12 -1.29
N PRO A 232 -3.31 10.46 -1.36
CA PRO A 232 -3.88 11.23 -2.48
C PRO A 232 -2.90 11.37 -3.64
N ALA A 233 -2.15 10.32 -3.96
CA ALA A 233 -1.26 10.30 -5.11
C ALA A 233 -1.95 9.61 -6.29
N PRO A 234 -1.71 10.08 -7.53
CA PRO A 234 -2.42 9.54 -8.67
C PRO A 234 -1.94 8.12 -8.99
N GLU A 235 -2.86 7.16 -9.13
CA GLU A 235 -2.52 5.82 -9.63
C GLU A 235 -1.97 5.87 -11.07
N HIS A 236 -2.54 6.79 -11.87
CA HIS A 236 -2.20 7.00 -13.28
C HIS A 236 -1.97 8.50 -13.52
N GLY A 237 -0.87 9.04 -13.00
CA GLY A 237 -0.60 10.48 -13.06
C GLY A 237 0.83 10.85 -13.40
N SER A 238 1.01 12.13 -13.72
CA SER A 238 2.31 12.71 -14.01
C SER A 238 3.11 12.98 -12.72
N ALA A 239 4.43 13.11 -12.85
CA ALA A 239 5.28 13.56 -11.74
C ALA A 239 4.85 14.91 -11.15
N VAL A 240 4.20 15.77 -11.95
CA VAL A 240 3.69 17.08 -11.52
C VAL A 240 2.56 16.93 -10.50
N GLU A 241 1.60 16.03 -10.73
CA GLU A 241 0.46 15.81 -9.83
C GLU A 241 0.92 15.27 -8.47
N LEU A 242 1.89 14.33 -8.46
CA LEU A 242 2.49 13.85 -7.22
C LEU A 242 3.24 14.98 -6.48
N ALA A 243 3.94 15.86 -7.20
CA ALA A 243 4.64 16.99 -6.60
C ALA A 243 3.69 18.01 -5.97
N GLU A 244 2.53 18.27 -6.59
CA GLU A 244 1.50 19.17 -6.04
C GLU A 244 0.93 18.63 -4.74
N VAL A 245 0.58 17.35 -4.72
CA VAL A 245 0.10 16.63 -3.53
C VAL A 245 1.17 16.67 -2.44
N ALA A 246 2.41 16.33 -2.79
CA ALA A 246 3.53 16.35 -1.86
C ALA A 246 3.75 17.72 -1.25
N ARG A 247 3.66 18.79 -2.04
CA ARG A 247 3.76 20.16 -1.54
C ARG A 247 2.64 20.47 -0.54
N ALA A 248 1.40 20.16 -0.87
CA ALA A 248 0.26 20.44 0.00
C ALA A 248 0.35 19.72 1.34
N VAL A 249 0.65 18.41 1.32
CA VAL A 249 0.75 17.57 2.52
C VAL A 249 1.99 17.94 3.34
N ARG A 250 3.17 18.05 2.72
CA ARG A 250 4.41 18.36 3.45
C ARG A 250 4.37 19.71 4.15
N THR A 251 3.66 20.69 3.61
CA THR A 251 3.49 22.01 4.26
C THR A 251 2.89 21.87 5.65
N LEU A 252 1.99 20.89 5.86
CA LEU A 252 1.36 20.61 7.15
C LEU A 252 2.24 19.74 8.06
N LEU A 253 2.92 18.74 7.49
CA LEU A 253 3.63 17.72 8.26
C LEU A 253 5.05 18.12 8.66
N LEU A 254 5.78 18.85 7.80
CA LEU A 254 7.20 19.15 8.00
C LEU A 254 7.50 19.89 9.32
N PRO A 255 6.69 20.86 9.78
CA PRO A 255 6.90 21.51 11.07
C PRO A 255 6.81 20.57 12.28
N LEU A 256 6.17 19.41 12.11
CA LEU A 256 5.87 18.44 13.15
C LEU A 256 6.69 17.15 13.03
N LYS A 257 7.59 17.04 12.04
CA LYS A 257 8.35 15.81 11.73
C LYS A 257 9.21 15.28 12.89
N ASP A 258 9.64 16.15 13.80
CA ASP A 258 10.46 15.79 14.95
C ASP A 258 9.60 15.53 16.21
N ARG A 259 8.29 15.83 16.17
CA ARG A 259 7.31 15.60 17.25
C ARG A 259 6.42 14.40 16.98
N LEU A 260 6.05 14.15 15.73
CA LEU A 260 5.12 13.11 15.31
C LEU A 260 5.79 12.10 14.37
N THR A 261 5.41 10.84 14.53
CA THR A 261 5.64 9.79 13.54
C THR A 261 4.51 9.85 12.52
N PHE A 262 4.87 10.01 11.25
CA PHE A 262 3.92 9.94 10.15
C PHE A 262 4.04 8.59 9.44
N LEU A 263 2.90 7.98 9.15
CA LEU A 263 2.83 6.82 8.27
C LEU A 263 1.70 6.96 7.26
N ALA A 264 1.73 6.16 6.21
CA ALA A 264 0.70 6.12 5.18
C ALA A 264 0.61 4.71 4.63
N GLU A 265 -0.57 4.30 4.15
CA GLU A 265 -0.88 2.90 3.85
C GLU A 265 -1.16 2.65 2.34
N PRO A 266 -0.28 3.02 1.40
CA PRO A 266 -0.62 2.94 -0.03
C PRO A 266 -0.62 1.49 -0.52
N GLY A 267 -1.79 0.99 -0.94
CA GLY A 267 -1.93 -0.32 -1.58
C GLY A 267 -1.91 -0.22 -3.11
N ARG A 268 -3.07 0.05 -3.70
CA ARG A 268 -3.27 0.13 -5.16
C ARG A 268 -2.29 1.06 -5.86
N LEU A 269 -1.97 2.20 -5.24
CA LEU A 269 -0.99 3.14 -5.75
C LEU A 269 0.38 2.50 -6.02
N VAL A 270 0.86 1.66 -5.11
CA VAL A 270 2.15 0.96 -5.21
C VAL A 270 2.03 -0.27 -6.13
N ALA A 271 0.93 -1.02 -6.02
CA ALA A 271 0.70 -2.22 -6.84
C ALA A 271 0.33 -1.91 -8.29
N SER A 272 -0.01 -0.65 -8.61
CA SER A 272 -0.42 -0.22 -9.95
C SER A 272 0.59 -0.68 -11.02
N ARG A 273 0.05 -1.21 -12.14
CA ARG A 273 0.81 -1.69 -13.30
C ARG A 273 1.77 -2.85 -13.04
N CYS A 274 1.79 -3.43 -11.83
CA CYS A 274 2.61 -4.60 -11.56
C CYS A 274 2.14 -5.83 -12.35
N LEU A 275 0.85 -5.91 -12.68
CA LEU A 275 0.26 -7.03 -13.40
C LEU A 275 -0.20 -6.60 -14.80
N THR A 276 0.24 -7.34 -15.81
CA THR A 276 -0.18 -7.16 -17.21
C THR A 276 -0.77 -8.46 -17.72
N LEU A 277 -2.03 -8.44 -18.14
CA LEU A 277 -2.66 -9.52 -18.88
C LEU A 277 -2.38 -9.31 -20.38
N VAL A 278 -1.80 -10.34 -21.01
CA VAL A 278 -1.52 -10.38 -22.43
C VAL A 278 -2.42 -11.41 -23.09
N SER A 279 -3.14 -10.97 -24.12
CA SER A 279 -3.96 -11.81 -25.00
C SER A 279 -3.49 -11.65 -26.45
N ASP A 280 -4.01 -12.49 -27.36
CA ASP A 280 -3.64 -12.49 -28.79
C ASP A 280 -3.74 -11.12 -29.46
N SER A 281 -4.60 -10.22 -28.94
CA SER A 281 -4.90 -8.93 -29.56
C SER A 281 -4.75 -7.72 -28.63
N SER A 282 -4.44 -7.93 -27.35
CA SER A 282 -4.38 -6.84 -26.37
C SER A 282 -3.38 -7.09 -25.25
N ARG A 283 -2.92 -5.98 -24.65
CA ARG A 283 -2.12 -5.94 -23.43
C ARG A 283 -2.78 -4.96 -22.50
N THR A 284 -3.16 -5.40 -21.32
CA THR A 284 -3.92 -4.59 -20.38
C THR A 284 -3.29 -4.72 -19.00
N SER A 285 -3.04 -3.59 -18.34
CA SER A 285 -2.73 -3.59 -16.92
C SER A 285 -3.97 -4.01 -16.15
N VAL A 286 -3.84 -5.00 -15.28
CA VAL A 286 -4.95 -5.53 -14.48
C VAL A 286 -4.66 -5.33 -13.00
N ASP A 287 -5.69 -5.36 -12.16
CA ASP A 287 -5.52 -5.38 -10.71
C ASP A 287 -5.36 -6.81 -10.17
N SER A 288 -5.20 -6.95 -8.86
CA SER A 288 -5.01 -8.26 -8.22
C SER A 288 -6.26 -9.15 -8.24
N ALA A 289 -7.46 -8.56 -8.27
CA ALA A 289 -8.71 -9.32 -8.33
C ALA A 289 -8.88 -9.94 -9.72
N GLU A 290 -8.75 -9.14 -10.78
CA GLU A 290 -8.81 -9.61 -12.16
C GLU A 290 -7.68 -10.62 -12.47
N ALA A 291 -6.49 -10.41 -11.90
CA ALA A 291 -5.40 -11.38 -11.99
C ALA A 291 -5.74 -12.71 -11.30
N SER A 292 -6.37 -12.68 -10.13
CA SER A 292 -6.80 -13.90 -9.43
C SER A 292 -7.82 -14.68 -10.27
N GLU A 293 -8.84 -14.01 -10.80
CA GLU A 293 -9.86 -14.61 -11.68
C GLU A 293 -9.22 -15.23 -12.94
N SER A 294 -8.21 -14.56 -13.50
CA SER A 294 -7.45 -15.06 -14.64
C SER A 294 -6.68 -16.35 -14.28
N ILE A 295 -6.00 -16.39 -13.14
CA ILE A 295 -5.24 -17.56 -12.68
C ILE A 295 -6.19 -18.74 -12.42
N ASP A 296 -7.36 -18.50 -11.81
CA ASP A 296 -8.37 -19.52 -11.56
C ASP A 296 -8.97 -20.07 -12.87
N SER A 297 -9.00 -19.24 -13.92
CA SER A 297 -9.39 -19.63 -15.28
C SER A 297 -8.28 -20.37 -16.05
N GLY A 298 -7.12 -20.62 -15.43
CA GLY A 298 -6.01 -21.38 -16.01
C GLY A 298 -4.94 -20.53 -16.72
N VAL A 299 -4.99 -19.20 -16.61
CA VAL A 299 -3.96 -18.31 -17.18
C VAL A 299 -2.62 -18.55 -16.47
N SER A 300 -1.55 -18.72 -17.23
CA SER A 300 -0.20 -18.89 -16.68
C SER A 300 0.33 -17.55 -16.14
N LEU A 301 0.93 -17.58 -14.95
CA LEU A 301 1.62 -16.43 -14.36
C LEU A 301 3.13 -16.53 -14.60
N VAL A 302 3.69 -15.49 -15.22
CA VAL A 302 5.13 -15.27 -15.35
C VAL A 302 5.55 -14.11 -14.48
N VAL A 303 6.54 -14.33 -13.62
CA VAL A 303 7.18 -13.26 -12.86
C VAL A 303 8.46 -12.83 -13.58
N VAL A 304 8.56 -11.55 -13.91
CA VAL A 304 9.74 -10.93 -14.53
C VAL A 304 10.56 -10.26 -13.45
N ASP A 305 11.80 -10.74 -13.26
CA ASP A 305 12.76 -10.12 -12.34
C ASP A 305 13.92 -9.53 -13.17
N SER A 306 13.85 -8.23 -13.43
CA SER A 306 14.81 -7.47 -14.26
C SER A 306 16.08 -7.05 -13.48
N ARG A 307 16.34 -7.62 -12.30
CA ARG A 307 17.58 -7.34 -11.55
C ARG A 307 18.79 -7.83 -12.34
N PRO A 308 19.90 -7.05 -12.42
CA PRO A 308 21.20 -7.61 -12.78
C PRO A 308 21.56 -8.68 -11.74
N ASP A 309 22.19 -9.79 -12.17
CA ASP A 309 22.50 -10.98 -11.38
C ASP A 309 23.16 -10.71 -10.01
N GLU A 310 22.37 -10.31 -9.02
CA GLU A 310 22.72 -10.31 -7.61
C GLU A 310 22.12 -11.58 -7.00
N GLY A 311 22.70 -12.74 -7.33
CA GLY A 311 22.71 -13.98 -6.51
C GLY A 311 21.42 -14.42 -5.78
N GLY A 312 20.24 -13.98 -6.21
CA GLY A 312 19.01 -14.14 -5.46
C GLY A 312 18.46 -15.55 -5.60
N HIS A 313 18.79 -16.42 -4.64
CA HIS A 313 18.29 -17.79 -4.54
C HIS A 313 16.78 -17.89 -4.19
N PHE A 314 16.09 -16.76 -4.01
CA PHE A 314 14.75 -16.66 -3.41
C PHE A 314 13.66 -17.43 -4.17
N PHE A 315 13.69 -17.35 -5.49
CA PHE A 315 12.60 -17.83 -6.35
C PHE A 315 12.56 -19.34 -6.57
N ARG A 316 13.64 -20.06 -6.27
CA ARG A 316 13.71 -21.52 -6.49
C ARG A 316 12.88 -22.33 -5.50
N ALA A 317 12.48 -21.73 -4.38
CA ALA A 317 11.78 -22.43 -3.29
C ALA A 317 10.24 -22.27 -3.33
N LEU A 318 9.70 -21.32 -4.10
CA LEU A 318 8.27 -20.96 -4.12
C LEU A 318 7.57 -21.19 -5.47
N ALA A 319 8.29 -21.73 -6.46
CA ALA A 319 7.69 -22.15 -7.72
C ALA A 319 6.89 -23.45 -7.50
N ASP A 320 5.66 -23.31 -6.99
CA ASP A 320 4.66 -24.35 -7.18
C ASP A 320 4.30 -24.44 -8.67
N THR A 321 3.75 -25.58 -9.07
CA THR A 321 3.49 -26.10 -10.42
C THR A 321 2.83 -25.16 -11.45
N ARG A 322 2.40 -23.95 -11.07
CA ARG A 322 1.75 -22.94 -11.95
C ARG A 322 2.53 -21.64 -12.18
N HIS A 323 3.64 -21.39 -11.47
CA HIS A 323 4.42 -20.16 -11.64
C HIS A 323 5.65 -20.39 -12.51
N ARG A 324 5.88 -19.50 -13.49
CA ARG A 324 7.11 -19.49 -14.30
C ARG A 324 7.90 -18.21 -14.03
N ILE A 325 9.22 -18.32 -14.02
CA ILE A 325 10.10 -17.22 -13.64
C ILE A 325 10.97 -16.88 -14.83
N PHE A 326 10.90 -15.63 -15.24
CA PHE A 326 11.72 -15.10 -16.31
C PHE A 326 12.74 -14.13 -15.74
N ARG A 327 14.02 -14.40 -16.03
CA ARG A 327 15.13 -13.50 -15.73
C ARG A 327 15.64 -13.01 -17.07
N SER A 328 15.73 -11.69 -17.25
CA SER A 328 16.32 -11.17 -18.48
C SER A 328 17.82 -11.44 -18.43
N GLU A 329 18.30 -12.31 -19.32
CA GLU A 329 19.74 -12.44 -19.55
C GLU A 329 20.18 -11.14 -20.22
N ARG A 330 20.88 -10.25 -19.50
CA ARG A 330 21.66 -9.23 -20.21
C ARG A 330 22.71 -9.98 -21.02
N ARG A 331 22.51 -10.06 -22.35
CA ARG A 331 23.60 -10.34 -23.28
C ARG A 331 24.74 -9.39 -22.91
N HIS A 332 25.81 -9.94 -22.36
CA HIS A 332 27.04 -9.20 -22.16
C HIS A 332 27.46 -8.64 -23.53
N LEU A 333 27.25 -7.34 -23.73
CA LEU A 333 27.98 -6.57 -24.72
C LEU A 333 29.43 -6.45 -24.19
N GLN A 334 30.17 -7.56 -24.26
CA GLN A 334 31.62 -7.56 -24.15
C GLN A 334 32.21 -7.51 -25.55
N THR A 335 32.58 -6.30 -25.96
CA THR A 335 33.91 -6.00 -26.50
C THR A 335 34.48 -6.95 -27.56
N ARG A 336 34.07 -6.79 -28.83
CA ARG A 336 34.98 -7.01 -29.98
C ARG A 336 35.47 -5.65 -30.48
N ALA A 337 36.37 -5.06 -29.72
CA ALA A 337 37.23 -3.96 -30.15
C ALA A 337 38.65 -4.26 -29.65
N ALA A 338 39.27 -5.30 -30.23
CA ALA A 338 40.71 -5.57 -30.26
C ALA A 338 40.97 -6.91 -30.96
N ALA A 339 40.72 -6.96 -32.27
CA ALA A 339 41.33 -7.93 -33.19
C ALA A 339 41.03 -7.43 -34.61
N GLY A 340 42.02 -6.76 -35.21
CA GLY A 340 41.95 -6.12 -36.52
C GLY A 340 42.80 -4.87 -36.53
#